data_AF-A0A7Y7H0M3-F1
#
_entry.id   AF-A0A7Y7H0M3-F1
#
_cell.length_a   1.000
_cell.length_b   1.000
_cell.length_c   1.000
_cell.angle_alpha   90.00
_cell.angle_beta   90.00
_cell.angle_gamma   90.00
#
_symmetry.space_group_name_H-M   'P 1'
#
loop_
_entity.id
_entity.type
_entity.pdbx_description
1 polymer ?
#
loop_
_entity_poly.entity_id
_entity_poly.type
_entity_poly.pdbx_seq_one_letter_code
_entity_poly.pdbx_strand_id
1 'polypeptide(L)'
;MDKPIIAQEDFTIGKRHFYLDYRLAVNHSRYLNIACIDHGNHNERTGLRVFQREIPPFVEGISSLFHHATHREIMIEKQGGLFKEPQAVRGIKSWLPEDRPREKMLTGGREIMSDEELVAMVIGAGLPGVTAVDLARTVLQKAGGELKKLATLTAADLMDIRGIGHARALMIMADMELAVRLAAREQPIHFLKVVKA
;
A
#
# COMPACT_ATOMS: atom_id res chain seq x y z
N MET A 1 -37.10 -12.19 -5.94
CA MET A 1 -36.76 -11.68 -4.59
C MET A 1 -35.27 -11.81 -4.42
N ASP A 2 -34.60 -10.70 -4.10
CA ASP A 2 -33.16 -10.73 -3.80
C ASP A 2 -32.91 -11.62 -2.58
N LYS A 3 -32.01 -12.58 -2.76
CA LYS A 3 -31.60 -13.50 -1.69
C LYS A 3 -30.73 -12.72 -0.69
N PRO A 4 -31.01 -12.79 0.62
CA PRO A 4 -30.29 -11.96 1.57
C PRO A 4 -28.81 -12.33 1.61
N ILE A 5 -27.96 -11.31 1.46
CA ILE A 5 -26.52 -11.37 1.65
C ILE A 5 -26.28 -11.34 3.17
N ILE A 6 -25.62 -12.37 3.69
CA ILE A 6 -25.26 -12.50 5.11
C ILE A 6 -23.97 -11.73 5.39
N ALA A 7 -22.99 -11.86 4.51
CA ALA A 7 -21.72 -11.15 4.55
C ALA A 7 -21.20 -10.98 3.11
N GLN A 8 -20.44 -9.91 2.87
CA GLN A 8 -19.84 -9.62 1.57
C GLN A 8 -18.44 -9.05 1.77
N GLU A 9 -17.53 -9.52 0.94
CA GLU A 9 -16.23 -8.91 0.68
C GLU A 9 -16.12 -8.64 -0.82
N ASP A 10 -15.52 -7.51 -1.19
CA ASP A 10 -15.32 -7.18 -2.58
C ASP A 10 -14.04 -6.38 -2.80
N PHE A 11 -13.47 -6.51 -3.99
CA PHE A 11 -12.22 -5.85 -4.35
C PHE A 11 -12.08 -5.72 -5.87
N THR A 12 -11.28 -4.76 -6.30
CA THR A 12 -11.04 -4.50 -7.73
C THR A 12 -9.59 -4.80 -8.11
N ILE A 13 -9.40 -5.53 -9.22
CA ILE A 13 -8.10 -5.74 -9.86
C ILE A 13 -8.18 -5.27 -11.31
N GLY A 14 -7.54 -4.14 -11.62
CA GLY A 14 -7.58 -3.54 -12.95
C GLY A 14 -8.99 -3.11 -13.34
N LYS A 15 -9.53 -3.70 -14.42
CA LYS A 15 -10.90 -3.46 -14.90
C LYS A 15 -11.93 -4.44 -14.34
N ARG A 16 -11.52 -5.35 -13.44
CA ARG A 16 -12.38 -6.41 -12.92
C ARG A 16 -12.73 -6.17 -11.45
N HIS A 17 -14.01 -6.29 -11.14
CA HIS A 17 -14.53 -6.20 -9.78
C HIS A 17 -14.96 -7.60 -9.31
N PHE A 18 -14.44 -8.02 -8.17
CA PHE A 18 -14.72 -9.33 -7.58
C PHE A 18 -15.68 -9.18 -6.42
N TYR A 19 -16.60 -10.14 -6.27
CA TYR A 19 -17.56 -10.22 -5.18
C TYR A 19 -17.46 -11.60 -4.54
N LEU A 20 -17.28 -11.63 -3.23
CA LEU A 20 -17.31 -12.82 -2.39
C LEU A 20 -18.50 -12.66 -1.43
N ASP A 21 -19.64 -13.22 -1.81
CA ASP A 21 -20.86 -13.09 -1.03
C ASP A 21 -21.15 -14.39 -0.28
N TYR A 22 -21.39 -14.31 1.02
CA TYR A 22 -22.01 -15.38 1.78
C TYR A 22 -23.53 -15.14 1.84
N ARG A 23 -24.32 -16.05 1.25
CA ARG A 23 -25.76 -15.83 0.99
C ARG A 23 -26.62 -16.95 1.57
N LEU A 24 -27.90 -16.64 1.82
CA LEU A 24 -28.93 -17.62 2.14
C LEU A 24 -29.76 -17.98 0.90
N ALA A 25 -29.87 -19.27 0.58
CA ALA A 25 -30.72 -19.79 -0.47
C ALA A 25 -32.19 -19.90 0.01
N VAL A 26 -33.11 -20.07 -0.93
CA VAL A 26 -34.55 -20.21 -0.66
C VAL A 26 -34.84 -21.39 0.28
N ASN A 27 -34.11 -22.50 0.09
CA ASN A 27 -34.18 -23.69 0.94
C ASN A 27 -33.40 -23.55 2.27
N HIS A 28 -33.04 -22.33 2.67
CA HIS A 28 -32.32 -21.99 3.90
C HIS A 28 -30.89 -22.55 3.98
N SER A 29 -30.38 -23.15 2.89
CA SER A 29 -28.96 -23.49 2.80
C SER A 29 -28.12 -22.22 2.63
N ARG A 30 -26.94 -22.18 3.24
CA ARG A 30 -25.99 -21.08 3.05
C ARG A 30 -24.95 -21.46 2.01
N TYR A 31 -24.48 -20.49 1.25
CA TYR A 31 -23.47 -20.71 0.23
C TYR A 31 -22.59 -19.47 0.04
N LEU A 32 -21.33 -19.72 -0.29
CA LEU A 32 -20.39 -18.74 -0.81
C LEU A 32 -20.62 -18.58 -2.31
N ASN A 33 -20.69 -17.34 -2.79
CA ASN A 33 -20.79 -16.98 -4.19
C ASN A 33 -19.58 -16.12 -4.55
N ILE A 34 -18.74 -16.61 -5.46
CA ILE A 34 -17.57 -15.89 -5.97
C ILE A 34 -17.89 -15.44 -7.39
N ALA A 35 -17.99 -14.14 -7.62
CA ALA A 35 -18.30 -13.59 -8.94
C ALA A 35 -17.27 -12.53 -9.34
N CYS A 36 -17.13 -12.32 -10.65
CA CYS A 36 -16.28 -11.29 -11.24
C CYS A 36 -17.08 -10.54 -12.30
N ILE A 37 -16.92 -9.21 -12.36
CA ILE A 37 -17.52 -8.33 -13.36
C ILE A 37 -16.41 -7.55 -14.06
N ASP A 38 -16.40 -7.50 -15.40
CA ASP A 38 -15.48 -6.66 -16.18
C ASP A 38 -16.15 -5.32 -16.52
N HIS A 39 -15.44 -4.20 -16.36
CA HIS A 39 -15.93 -2.84 -16.59
C HIS A 39 -16.25 -2.48 -18.07
N GLY A 40 -16.41 -3.47 -18.96
CA GLY A 40 -16.75 -3.28 -20.36
C GLY A 40 -17.87 -4.17 -20.91
N ASN A 41 -18.37 -5.14 -20.15
CA ASN A 41 -19.43 -6.05 -20.61
C ASN A 41 -20.45 -6.26 -19.50
N HIS A 42 -21.67 -5.75 -19.69
CA HIS A 42 -22.65 -5.58 -18.61
C HIS A 42 -23.51 -6.79 -18.28
N ASN A 43 -23.25 -8.00 -18.81
CA ASN A 43 -24.28 -9.04 -18.70
C ASN A 43 -23.90 -10.50 -18.45
N GLU A 44 -22.71 -10.82 -17.96
CA GLU A 44 -22.46 -12.19 -17.48
C GLU A 44 -21.79 -12.21 -16.10
N ARG A 45 -22.62 -12.39 -15.07
CA ARG A 45 -22.17 -12.76 -13.72
C ARG A 45 -22.07 -14.29 -13.64
N THR A 46 -21.10 -14.89 -14.32
CA THR A 46 -20.78 -16.31 -14.11
C THR A 46 -20.01 -16.42 -12.80
N GLY A 47 -20.68 -16.89 -11.75
CA GLY A 47 -20.12 -17.01 -10.41
C GLY A 47 -20.08 -18.45 -9.93
N LEU A 48 -18.99 -18.82 -9.24
CA LEU A 48 -18.86 -20.11 -8.57
C LEU A 48 -19.67 -20.09 -7.27
N ARG A 49 -20.49 -21.12 -7.05
CA ARG A 49 -21.23 -21.30 -5.79
C ARG A 49 -20.71 -22.52 -5.05
N VAL A 50 -20.39 -22.34 -3.77
CA VAL A 50 -19.91 -23.40 -2.87
C VAL A 50 -20.82 -23.41 -1.65
N PHE A 51 -21.54 -24.50 -1.40
CA PHE A 51 -22.44 -24.56 -0.25
C PHE A 51 -21.67 -24.68 1.07
N GLN A 52 -22.25 -24.25 2.18
CA GLN A 52 -21.59 -24.21 3.50
C GLN A 52 -20.84 -25.51 3.87
N ARG A 53 -21.40 -26.67 3.51
CA ARG A 53 -20.79 -27.99 3.75
C ARG A 53 -19.54 -28.27 2.90
N GLU A 54 -19.44 -27.66 1.73
CA GLU A 54 -18.34 -27.81 0.77
C GLU A 54 -17.24 -26.76 0.99
N ILE A 55 -17.51 -25.70 1.77
CA ILE A 55 -16.53 -24.61 1.99
C ILE A 55 -15.22 -25.12 2.61
N PRO A 56 -15.22 -25.91 3.70
CA PRO A 56 -13.95 -26.39 4.27
C PRO A 56 -13.08 -27.19 3.29
N PRO A 57 -13.57 -28.26 2.62
CA PRO A 57 -12.75 -28.98 1.65
C PRO A 57 -12.40 -28.15 0.41
N PHE A 58 -13.22 -27.16 0.05
CA PHE A 58 -12.91 -26.22 -1.02
C PHE A 58 -11.71 -25.32 -0.69
N VAL A 59 -11.65 -24.77 0.54
CA VAL A 59 -10.53 -23.95 1.01
C VAL A 59 -9.25 -24.79 1.13
N GLU A 60 -9.36 -26.03 1.62
CA GLU A 60 -8.25 -26.98 1.66
C GLU A 60 -7.72 -27.28 0.26
N GLY A 61 -8.62 -27.52 -0.71
CA GLY A 61 -8.25 -27.75 -2.11
C GLY A 61 -7.52 -26.56 -2.74
N ILE A 62 -7.99 -25.32 -2.50
CA ILE A 62 -7.33 -24.10 -2.99
C ILE A 62 -5.95 -23.92 -2.34
N SER A 63 -5.85 -24.12 -1.03
CA SER A 63 -4.58 -24.01 -0.29
C SER A 63 -3.56 -25.03 -0.79
N SER A 64 -3.98 -26.29 -0.95
CA SER A 64 -3.15 -27.36 -1.50
C SER A 64 -2.71 -27.06 -2.94
N LEU A 65 -3.61 -26.54 -3.78
CA LEU A 65 -3.28 -26.13 -5.13
C LEU A 65 -2.18 -25.07 -5.16
N PHE A 66 -2.26 -24.05 -4.32
CA PHE A 66 -1.25 -22.99 -4.27
C PHE A 66 0.09 -23.50 -3.74
N HIS A 67 0.10 -24.35 -2.71
CA HIS A 67 1.33 -24.99 -2.25
C HIS A 67 1.99 -25.84 -3.35
N HIS A 68 1.22 -26.58 -4.14
CA HIS A 68 1.77 -27.33 -5.28
C HIS A 68 2.26 -26.41 -6.40
N ALA A 69 1.52 -25.34 -6.70
CA ALA A 69 1.89 -24.37 -7.75
C ALA A 69 3.22 -23.67 -7.44
N THR A 70 3.49 -23.34 -6.16
CA THR A 70 4.76 -22.71 -5.75
C THR A 70 5.98 -23.61 -5.87
N HIS A 71 5.80 -24.94 -5.88
CA HIS A 71 6.91 -25.89 -6.01
C HIS A 71 7.17 -26.35 -7.46
N ARG A 72 6.36 -25.89 -8.43
CA ARG A 72 6.41 -26.34 -9.83
C ARG A 72 6.93 -25.26 -10.78
N GLU A 73 7.77 -24.36 -10.29
CA GLU A 73 8.19 -23.13 -10.96
C GLU A 73 9.22 -23.31 -12.10
N ILE A 74 9.37 -24.50 -12.70
CA ILE A 74 10.28 -24.71 -13.83
C ILE A 74 9.58 -25.58 -14.89
N MET A 75 9.45 -25.05 -16.11
CA MET A 75 8.83 -25.61 -17.34
C MET A 75 7.33 -25.32 -17.57
N ILE A 76 6.92 -24.05 -17.60
CA ILE A 76 5.79 -23.65 -18.45
C ILE A 76 6.30 -22.60 -19.42
N GLU A 77 6.54 -23.01 -20.67
CA GLU A 77 6.68 -22.10 -21.80
C GLU A 77 5.46 -21.19 -21.86
N LYS A 78 5.72 -19.89 -22.08
CA LYS A 78 4.70 -18.84 -22.15
C LYS A 78 3.68 -19.12 -23.26
N GLN A 79 2.62 -19.86 -22.95
CA GLN A 79 1.38 -19.75 -23.71
C GLN A 79 0.62 -18.50 -23.23
N GLY A 80 0.31 -17.65 -24.20
CA GLY A 80 -0.22 -16.30 -23.97
C GLY A 80 -1.47 -16.26 -23.10
N GLY A 81 -1.36 -15.48 -22.02
CA GLY A 81 -2.34 -14.47 -21.61
C GLY A 81 -3.81 -14.88 -21.46
N LEU A 82 -4.16 -15.52 -20.34
CA LEU A 82 -5.52 -15.39 -19.77
C LEU A 82 -5.55 -14.62 -18.44
N PHE A 83 -4.41 -14.50 -17.76
CA PHE A 83 -4.26 -13.71 -16.54
C PHE A 83 -2.91 -12.99 -16.62
N LYS A 84 -2.91 -11.66 -16.54
CA LYS A 84 -1.72 -10.96 -16.02
C LYS A 84 -1.63 -11.40 -14.56
N GLU A 85 -0.47 -11.90 -14.12
CA GLU A 85 -0.17 -12.03 -12.69
C GLU A 85 -0.65 -10.77 -11.97
N PRO A 86 -1.19 -10.88 -10.73
CA PRO A 86 -1.43 -9.71 -9.91
C PRO A 86 -0.14 -8.91 -9.94
N GLN A 87 -0.18 -7.68 -10.45
CA GLN A 87 1.02 -6.85 -10.52
C GLN A 87 1.60 -6.85 -9.11
N ALA A 88 2.82 -7.40 -8.97
CA ALA A 88 3.52 -7.46 -7.69
C ALA A 88 3.32 -6.12 -6.99
N VAL A 89 2.84 -6.13 -5.75
CA VAL A 89 2.67 -4.90 -4.98
C VAL A 89 3.99 -4.15 -5.05
N ARG A 90 4.00 -2.93 -5.61
CA ARG A 90 5.22 -2.15 -5.84
C ARG A 90 5.36 -1.04 -4.82
N GLY A 91 6.60 -0.64 -4.57
CA GLY A 91 6.96 0.44 -3.66
C GLY A 91 6.72 0.07 -2.20
N ILE A 92 6.59 1.07 -1.32
CA ILE A 92 6.53 0.89 0.14
C ILE A 92 5.45 -0.12 0.58
N LYS A 93 4.35 -0.24 -0.16
CA LYS A 93 3.29 -1.21 0.15
C LYS A 93 3.75 -2.67 0.06
N SER A 94 4.85 -2.95 -0.62
CA SER A 94 5.44 -4.30 -0.72
C SER A 94 6.32 -4.64 0.47
N TRP A 95 6.68 -3.68 1.31
CA TRP A 95 7.50 -3.89 2.49
C TRP A 95 6.65 -4.52 3.60
N LEU A 96 7.33 -5.14 4.57
CA LEU A 96 6.70 -5.58 5.80
C LEU A 96 6.04 -4.38 6.50
N PRO A 97 4.84 -4.52 7.10
CA PRO A 97 4.15 -3.41 7.74
C PRO A 97 5.01 -2.60 8.70
N GLU A 98 5.85 -3.25 9.50
CA GLU A 98 6.78 -2.66 10.46
C GLU A 98 7.88 -1.78 9.82
N ASP A 99 8.19 -1.99 8.54
CA ASP A 99 9.18 -1.20 7.81
C ASP A 99 8.55 -0.02 7.05
N ARG A 100 7.22 0.02 6.95
CA ARG A 100 6.53 1.11 6.24
C ARG A 100 6.56 2.36 7.12
N PRO A 101 7.02 3.53 6.63
CA PRO A 101 7.28 4.70 7.48
C PRO A 101 6.09 5.14 8.37
N ARG A 102 4.85 5.07 7.86
CA ARG A 102 3.66 5.50 8.63
C ARG A 102 3.36 4.51 9.75
N GLU A 103 3.33 3.22 9.42
CA GLU A 103 3.08 2.13 10.35
C GLU A 103 4.21 1.98 11.38
N LYS A 104 5.47 2.11 10.95
CA LYS A 104 6.66 2.19 11.80
C LYS A 104 6.55 3.32 12.83
N MET A 105 6.21 4.54 12.38
CA MET A 105 6.02 5.68 13.28
C MET A 105 4.84 5.50 14.24
N LEU A 106 3.74 4.89 13.79
CA LEU A 106 2.58 4.59 14.62
C LEU A 106 2.90 3.56 15.72
N THR A 107 3.70 2.54 15.41
CA THR A 107 3.94 1.41 16.31
C THR A 107 5.16 1.62 17.21
N GLY A 108 6.26 2.12 16.66
CA GLY A 108 7.52 2.32 17.39
C GLY A 108 7.85 3.78 17.72
N GLY A 109 7.06 4.73 17.24
CA GLY A 109 7.26 6.16 17.49
C GLY A 109 8.32 6.78 16.58
N ARG A 110 8.54 8.10 16.75
CA ARG A 110 9.49 8.83 15.90
C ARG A 110 10.97 8.53 16.19
N GLU A 111 11.29 8.01 17.36
CA GLU A 111 12.69 7.80 17.79
C GLU A 111 13.37 6.66 17.00
N ILE A 112 12.59 5.81 16.34
CA ILE A 112 13.09 4.71 15.51
C ILE A 112 13.15 5.05 14.01
N MET A 113 12.72 6.25 13.65
CA MET A 113 12.64 6.71 12.27
C MET A 113 14.00 7.26 11.82
N SER A 114 14.43 6.90 10.61
CA SER A 114 15.59 7.54 9.99
C SER A 114 15.22 8.91 9.43
N ASP A 115 16.23 9.75 9.19
CA ASP A 115 16.03 11.07 8.56
C ASP A 115 15.36 10.93 7.18
N GLU A 116 15.74 9.92 6.39
CA GLU A 116 15.08 9.63 5.10
C GLU A 116 13.60 9.28 5.27
N GLU A 117 13.25 8.52 6.30
CA GLU A 117 11.85 8.13 6.55
C GLU A 117 11.03 9.33 7.01
N LEU A 118 11.57 10.19 7.87
CA LEU A 118 10.92 11.44 8.29
C LEU A 118 10.72 12.39 7.12
N VAL A 119 11.74 12.60 6.28
CA VAL A 119 11.64 13.41 5.06
C VAL A 119 10.67 12.77 4.06
N ALA A 120 10.62 11.44 3.96
CA ALA A 120 9.66 10.75 3.10
C ALA A 120 8.21 10.98 3.53
N MET A 121 7.96 11.12 4.85
CA MET A 121 6.63 11.47 5.36
C MET A 121 6.20 12.87 4.92
N VAL A 122 7.12 13.84 4.91
CA VAL A 122 6.88 15.20 4.40
C VAL A 122 6.58 15.18 2.90
N ILE A 123 7.37 14.45 2.12
CA ILE A 123 7.21 14.35 0.66
C ILE A 123 5.91 13.61 0.28
N GLY A 124 5.48 12.67 1.12
CA GLY A 124 4.20 11.96 1.05
C GLY A 124 4.14 10.83 0.02
N ALA A 125 4.68 11.02 -1.19
CA ALA A 125 4.67 10.01 -2.24
C ALA A 125 5.91 10.06 -3.16
N GLY A 126 6.36 8.89 -3.61
CA GLY A 126 7.46 8.75 -4.57
C GLY A 126 7.05 9.01 -6.03
N LEU A 127 7.88 8.53 -6.95
CA LEU A 127 7.65 8.53 -8.39
C LEU A 127 7.39 7.11 -8.89
N PRO A 128 6.92 6.91 -10.15
CA PRO A 128 6.91 5.59 -10.74
C PRO A 128 8.30 4.94 -10.70
N GLY A 129 8.41 3.82 -9.97
CA GLY A 129 9.66 3.09 -9.79
C GLY A 129 10.62 3.63 -8.72
N VAL A 130 10.26 4.71 -8.01
CA VAL A 130 11.08 5.32 -6.94
C VAL A 130 10.19 5.54 -5.73
N THR A 131 10.52 4.95 -4.58
CA THR A 131 9.69 5.13 -3.38
C THR A 131 9.82 6.55 -2.80
N ALA A 132 8.92 6.91 -1.89
CA ALA A 132 9.04 8.18 -1.16
C ALA A 132 10.35 8.22 -0.33
N VAL A 133 10.78 7.08 0.21
CA VAL A 133 12.03 6.94 0.96
C VAL A 133 13.25 7.08 0.04
N ASP A 134 13.22 6.51 -1.16
CA ASP A 134 14.29 6.70 -2.15
C ASP A 134 14.40 8.16 -2.59
N LEU A 135 13.26 8.81 -2.82
CA LEU A 135 13.23 10.23 -3.18
C LEU A 135 13.74 11.11 -2.04
N ALA A 136 13.35 10.83 -0.78
CA ALA A 136 13.86 11.50 0.40
C ALA A 136 15.38 11.32 0.57
N ARG A 137 15.89 10.12 0.29
CA ARG A 137 17.33 9.85 0.27
C ARG A 137 18.04 10.72 -0.77
N THR A 138 17.49 10.87 -1.98
CA THR A 138 18.04 11.78 -3.00
C THR A 138 18.04 13.24 -2.53
N VAL A 139 16.98 13.68 -1.84
CA VAL A 139 16.90 15.02 -1.24
C VAL A 139 18.00 15.24 -0.21
N LEU A 140 18.20 14.30 0.71
CA LEU A 140 19.26 14.39 1.71
C LEU A 140 20.65 14.33 1.07
N GLN A 141 20.84 13.51 0.03
CA GLN A 141 22.10 13.45 -0.72
C GLN A 141 22.42 14.77 -1.44
N LYS A 142 21.42 15.51 -1.94
CA LYS A 142 21.62 16.86 -2.50
C LYS A 142 22.18 17.83 -1.45
N ALA A 143 21.85 17.61 -0.18
CA ALA A 143 22.41 18.33 0.97
C ALA A 143 23.70 17.70 1.54
N GLY A 144 24.33 16.75 0.83
CA GLY A 144 25.54 16.07 1.30
C GLY A 144 25.31 15.01 2.38
N GLY A 145 24.07 14.54 2.54
CA GLY A 145 23.69 13.54 3.54
C GLY A 145 23.48 14.10 4.96
N GLU A 146 23.49 15.43 5.12
CA GLU A 146 23.35 16.07 6.43
C GLU A 146 22.03 16.85 6.52
N LEU A 147 21.20 16.51 7.51
CA LEU A 147 19.92 17.17 7.73
C LEU A 147 20.06 18.70 7.96
N LYS A 148 21.13 19.14 8.62
CA LYS A 148 21.39 20.57 8.83
C LYS A 148 21.60 21.34 7.51
N LYS A 149 22.26 20.72 6.54
CA LYS A 149 22.50 21.34 5.23
C LYS A 149 21.22 21.38 4.39
N LEU A 150 20.27 20.47 4.61
CA LEU A 150 18.97 20.50 3.93
C LEU A 150 18.23 21.81 4.20
N ALA A 151 18.33 22.36 5.42
CA ALA A 151 17.74 23.65 5.79
C ALA A 151 18.36 24.86 5.07
N THR A 152 19.51 24.69 4.41
CA THR A 152 20.20 25.76 3.67
C THR A 152 19.92 25.74 2.17
N LEU A 153 19.26 24.70 1.65
CA LEU A 153 18.94 24.59 0.24
C LEU A 153 17.86 25.59 -0.16
N THR A 154 18.01 26.18 -1.34
CA THR A 154 16.97 27.04 -1.92
C THR A 154 15.85 26.20 -2.55
N ALA A 155 14.70 26.83 -2.80
CA ALA A 155 13.63 26.19 -3.58
C ALA A 155 14.11 25.72 -4.96
N ALA A 156 15.03 26.47 -5.59
CA ALA A 156 15.60 26.10 -6.88
C ALA A 156 16.47 24.83 -6.78
N ASP A 157 17.31 24.73 -5.74
CA ASP A 157 18.15 23.53 -5.51
C ASP A 157 17.30 22.28 -5.27
N LEU A 158 16.18 22.44 -4.56
CA LEU A 158 15.23 21.35 -4.32
C LEU A 158 14.47 20.98 -5.59
N MET A 159 14.05 21.95 -6.40
CA MET A 159 13.31 21.71 -7.64
C MET A 159 14.16 21.10 -8.75
N ASP A 160 15.49 21.19 -8.66
CA ASP A 160 16.42 20.46 -9.54
C ASP A 160 16.32 18.93 -9.35
N ILE A 161 15.74 18.47 -8.23
CA ILE A 161 15.49 17.06 -7.97
C ILE A 161 14.21 16.62 -8.68
N ARG A 162 14.33 15.66 -9.60
CA ARG A 162 13.18 15.04 -10.26
C ARG A 162 12.16 14.55 -9.24
N GLY A 163 10.92 15.05 -9.36
CA GLY A 163 9.82 14.69 -8.46
C GLY A 163 9.60 15.63 -7.29
N ILE A 164 10.43 16.67 -7.15
CA ILE A 164 10.22 17.77 -6.22
C ILE A 164 9.78 19.00 -7.02
N GLY A 165 8.46 19.16 -7.15
CA GLY A 165 7.90 20.39 -7.72
C GLY A 165 7.80 21.51 -6.67
N HIS A 166 7.31 22.66 -7.09
CA HIS A 166 7.18 23.86 -6.25
C HIS A 166 6.52 23.58 -4.89
N ALA A 167 5.39 22.87 -4.88
CA ALA A 167 4.68 22.53 -3.64
C ALA A 167 5.53 21.70 -2.66
N ARG A 168 6.24 20.68 -3.16
CA ARG A 168 7.09 19.83 -2.32
C ARG A 168 8.33 20.56 -1.82
N ALA A 169 8.93 21.41 -2.66
CA ALA A 169 10.04 22.26 -2.25
C ALA A 169 9.62 23.20 -1.10
N LEU A 170 8.48 23.87 -1.23
CA LEU A 170 7.96 24.76 -0.19
C LEU A 170 7.60 24.01 1.10
N MET A 171 7.01 22.81 1.02
CA MET A 171 6.75 21.99 2.21
C MET A 171 8.04 21.63 2.95
N ILE A 172 9.06 21.15 2.24
CA ILE A 172 10.36 20.83 2.84
C ILE A 172 10.98 22.06 3.50
N MET A 173 10.97 23.21 2.81
CA MET A 173 11.50 24.46 3.37
C MET A 173 10.75 24.89 4.63
N ALA A 174 9.41 24.80 4.63
CA ALA A 174 8.59 25.14 5.79
C ALA A 174 8.90 24.23 6.98
N ASP A 175 9.03 22.92 6.76
CA ASP A 175 9.34 21.96 7.81
C ASP A 175 10.74 22.16 8.40
N MET A 176 11.73 22.46 7.56
CA MET A 176 13.09 22.79 8.03
C MET A 176 13.10 24.09 8.85
N GLU A 177 12.39 25.12 8.41
CA GLU A 177 12.26 26.38 9.16
C GLU A 177 11.58 26.16 10.53
N LEU A 178 10.54 25.32 10.59
CA LEU A 178 9.92 24.93 11.85
C LEU A 178 10.91 24.22 12.78
N ALA A 179 11.72 23.30 12.24
CA ALA A 179 12.74 22.61 13.01
C ALA A 179 13.81 23.58 13.57
N VAL A 180 14.27 24.54 12.77
CA VAL A 180 15.22 25.59 13.19
C VAL A 180 14.63 26.42 14.33
N ARG A 181 13.38 26.90 14.19
CA ARG A 181 12.70 27.67 15.24
C ARG A 181 12.50 26.88 16.51
N LEU A 182 12.24 25.58 16.39
CA LEU A 182 12.05 24.70 17.54
C LEU A 182 13.37 24.49 18.29
N ALA A 183 14.47 24.27 17.56
CA ALA A 183 15.81 24.11 18.15
C ALA A 183 16.34 25.38 18.83
N ALA A 184 15.90 26.56 18.39
CA ALA A 184 16.27 27.84 19.00
C ALA A 184 15.50 28.16 20.30
N ARG A 185 14.47 27.39 20.66
CA ARG A 185 13.68 27.60 21.88
C ARG A 185 14.28 26.81 23.04
N GLU A 186 14.53 27.48 24.16
CA GLU A 186 15.12 26.85 25.37
C GLU A 186 14.11 26.05 26.22
N GLN A 187 12.84 25.96 25.81
CA GLN A 187 11.81 25.30 26.60
C GLN A 187 11.83 23.77 26.39
N PRO A 188 11.63 22.97 27.45
CA PRO A 188 11.50 21.52 27.32
C PRO A 188 10.30 21.18 26.43
N ILE A 189 10.56 20.45 25.34
CA ILE A 189 9.51 20.03 24.42
C ILE A 189 8.91 18.73 24.97
N HIS A 190 7.67 18.82 25.44
CA HIS A 190 6.87 17.62 25.74
C HIS A 190 6.22 17.14 24.46
N PHE A 191 6.73 16.04 23.94
CA PHE A 191 6.19 15.47 22.72
C PHE A 191 4.87 14.76 22.98
N LEU A 192 3.87 15.09 22.17
CA LEU A 192 2.60 14.38 22.16
C LEU A 192 2.86 12.92 21.73
N LYS A 193 2.49 11.97 22.59
CA LYS A 193 2.49 10.56 22.21
C LYS A 193 1.48 10.39 21.08
N VAL A 194 1.87 9.68 20.02
CA VAL A 194 0.90 9.22 19.02
C VAL A 194 -0.08 8.31 19.77
N VAL A 195 -1.29 8.81 20.00
CA VAL A 195 -2.32 8.09 20.75
C VAL A 195 -2.72 6.90 19.90
N LYS A 196 -2.59 5.68 20.44
CA LYS A 196 -3.23 4.49 19.86
C LYS A 196 -4.74 4.72 19.91
N ALA A 197 -5.37 4.89 18.75
CA ALA A 197 -6.82 4.80 18.61
C ALA A 197 -7.30 3.37 18.88
#